data_AF-A0A428K6Z5-F1
#
_entry.id   AF-A0A428K6Z5-F1
#
_cell.length_a   1.000
_cell.length_b   1.000
_cell.length_c   1.000
_cell.angle_alpha   90.00
_cell.angle_beta   90.00
_cell.angle_gamma   90.00
#
_symmetry.space_group_name_H-M   'P 1'
#
loop_
_entity.id
_entity.type
_entity.pdbx_description
1 polymer ?
#
loop_
_entity_poly.entity_id
_entity_poly.type
_entity_poly.pdbx_seq_one_letter_code
_entity_poly.pdbx_strand_id
1 'polypeptide(L)'
;MSKTKLPHPLPLQQYARCIDASQRPADHIGDWPASGQVYPVQMRRNARTGTVQVHVLGFYAERPYGAFAQHRFEPVAQIWLN
;
A
#
# COMPACT_ATOMS: atom_id res chain seq x y z
N MET A 1 19.69 -11.41 30.09
CA MET A 1 18.72 -10.53 29.40
C MET A 1 18.27 -11.22 28.11
N SER A 2 17.04 -11.73 28.07
CA SER A 2 16.50 -12.38 26.87
C SER A 2 16.20 -11.31 25.82
N LYS A 3 16.83 -11.38 24.65
CA LYS A 3 16.47 -10.54 23.51
C LYS A 3 15.15 -11.04 22.97
N THR A 4 14.04 -10.37 23.28
CA THR A 4 12.76 -10.64 22.65
C THR A 4 12.93 -10.46 21.14
N LYS A 5 12.91 -11.57 20.38
CA LYS A 5 12.90 -11.53 18.92
C LYS A 5 11.48 -11.21 18.48
N LEU A 6 11.28 -10.04 17.89
CA LEU A 6 10.02 -9.71 17.23
C LEU A 6 9.83 -10.60 16.00
N PRO A 7 8.58 -10.98 15.67
CA PRO A 7 8.30 -11.68 14.41
C PRO A 7 8.74 -10.84 13.21
N HIS A 8 9.20 -11.49 12.14
CA HIS A 8 9.46 -10.83 10.87
C HIS A 8 8.68 -11.51 9.74
N PRO A 9 7.83 -10.78 8.99
CA PRO A 9 7.51 -9.36 9.18
C PRO A 9 6.82 -9.11 10.53
N LEU A 10 6.95 -7.88 11.04
CA LEU A 10 6.18 -7.46 12.21
C LEU A 10 4.69 -7.67 11.91
N PRO A 11 3.90 -8.20 12.86
CA PRO A 11 2.48 -8.39 12.66
C PRO A 11 1.77 -7.03 12.76
N LEU A 12 1.97 -6.20 11.73
CA LEU A 12 1.49 -4.83 11.68
C LEU A 12 0.68 -4.65 10.39
N GLN A 13 -0.53 -4.12 10.53
CA GLN A 13 -1.34 -3.67 9.42
C GLN A 13 -1.23 -2.14 9.31
N GLN A 14 -0.89 -1.64 8.12
CA GLN A 14 -0.92 -0.21 7.83
C GLN A 14 -2.22 0.15 7.13
N TYR A 15 -2.73 1.35 7.41
CA TYR A 15 -3.84 1.95 6.69
C TYR A 15 -3.43 3.30 6.13
N ALA A 16 -3.85 3.58 4.90
CA ALA A 16 -3.61 4.85 4.24
C ALA A 16 -4.86 5.34 3.52
N ARG A 17 -5.06 6.65 3.53
CA ARG A 17 -6.11 7.35 2.79
C ARG A 17 -5.62 7.70 1.40
N CYS A 18 -6.41 7.39 0.37
CA CYS A 18 -6.16 7.91 -0.96
C CYS A 18 -6.44 9.42 -0.98
N ILE A 19 -5.42 10.24 -1.23
CA ILE A 19 -5.54 11.70 -1.32
C ILE A 19 -5.54 12.19 -2.77
N ASP A 20 -5.01 11.39 -3.69
CA ASP A 20 -5.04 11.65 -5.12
C ASP A 20 -5.52 10.40 -5.85
N ALA A 21 -6.69 10.49 -6.49
CA ALA A 21 -7.28 9.44 -7.32
C ALA A 21 -7.25 9.77 -8.82
N SER A 22 -6.60 10.86 -9.21
CA SER A 22 -6.53 11.35 -10.59
C SER A 22 -5.64 10.50 -11.50
N GLN A 23 -5.70 10.73 -12.81
CA GLN A 23 -4.80 10.08 -13.78
C GLN A 23 -4.84 8.54 -13.76
N ARG A 24 -6.05 7.97 -13.67
CA ARG A 24 -6.24 6.54 -13.98
C ARG A 24 -5.81 6.30 -15.43
N PRO A 25 -4.83 5.40 -15.70
CA PRO A 25 -4.45 5.05 -17.07
C PRO A 25 -5.64 4.53 -17.85
N ALA A 26 -5.74 4.91 -19.14
CA ALA A 26 -6.87 4.53 -19.99
C ALA A 26 -6.96 3.00 -20.20
N ASP A 27 -5.82 2.33 -20.16
CA ASP A 27 -5.63 0.88 -20.28
C ASP A 27 -5.62 0.16 -18.91
N HIS A 28 -5.94 0.87 -17.81
CA HIS A 28 -5.97 0.26 -16.48
C HIS A 28 -7.16 -0.68 -16.29
N ILE A 29 -6.85 -1.97 -16.13
CA ILE A 29 -7.82 -3.03 -15.82
C ILE A 29 -7.72 -3.41 -14.35
N GLY A 30 -8.87 -3.39 -13.66
CA GLY A 30 -9.02 -3.73 -12.26
C GLY A 30 -9.40 -2.55 -11.37
N ASP A 31 -9.14 -2.72 -10.08
CA ASP A 31 -9.49 -1.80 -9.00
C ASP A 31 -8.64 -0.53 -9.07
N TRP A 32 -9.26 0.58 -8.70
CA TRP A 32 -8.63 1.89 -8.60
C TRP A 32 -9.08 2.57 -7.32
N PRO A 33 -8.16 3.21 -6.56
CA PRO A 33 -8.53 3.81 -5.29
C PRO A 33 -9.40 5.05 -5.52
N ALA A 34 -10.38 5.25 -4.64
CA ALA A 34 -11.23 6.44 -4.63
C ALA A 34 -10.68 7.48 -3.65
N SER A 35 -10.71 8.75 -4.03
CA SER A 35 -10.24 9.85 -3.16
C SER A 35 -11.04 9.89 -1.86
N GLY A 36 -10.34 10.11 -0.74
CA GLY A 36 -10.91 10.14 0.61
C GLY A 36 -11.07 8.77 1.27
N GLN A 37 -11.07 7.67 0.51
CA GLN A 37 -11.22 6.32 1.07
C GLN A 37 -9.95 5.85 1.76
N VAL A 38 -10.12 5.10 2.86
CA VAL A 38 -9.04 4.51 3.64
C VAL A 38 -8.95 3.02 3.32
N TYR A 39 -7.73 2.55 3.03
CA TYR A 39 -7.48 1.17 2.65
C TYR A 39 -6.44 0.52 3.55
N PRO A 40 -6.52 -0.79 3.81
CA PRO A 40 -5.38 -1.55 4.28
C PRO A 40 -4.31 -1.57 3.17
N VAL A 41 -3.08 -1.24 3.52
CA VAL A 41 -1.98 -1.14 2.55
C VAL A 41 -0.74 -1.86 3.02
N GLN A 42 0.15 -2.14 2.06
CA GLN A 42 1.53 -2.51 2.32
C GLN A 42 2.46 -1.62 1.51
N MET A 43 3.42 -0.98 2.20
CA MET A 43 4.47 -0.21 1.56
C MET A 43 5.63 -1.14 1.21
N ARG A 44 6.02 -1.17 -0.06
CA ARG A 44 7.15 -1.98 -0.54
C ARG A 44 8.04 -1.14 -1.42
N ARG A 45 9.35 -1.42 -1.42
CA ARG A 45 10.26 -0.82 -2.39
C ARG A 45 10.18 -1.61 -3.69
N ASN A 46 10.05 -0.91 -4.80
CA ASN A 46 10.19 -1.50 -6.12
C ASN A 46 11.60 -2.10 -6.26
N ALA A 47 11.70 -3.38 -6.66
CA ALA A 47 12.99 -4.08 -6.71
C ALA A 47 13.96 -3.48 -7.74
N ARG A 48 13.45 -2.84 -8.80
CA ARG A 48 14.27 -2.26 -9.87
C ARG A 48 14.63 -0.80 -9.59
N THR A 49 13.69 0.00 -9.12
CA THR A 49 13.91 1.46 -8.94
C THR A 49 14.23 1.87 -7.50
N GLY A 50 14.00 1.00 -6.52
CA GLY A 50 14.16 1.29 -5.09
C GLY A 50 13.10 2.25 -4.51
N THR A 51 12.23 2.80 -5.35
CA THR A 51 11.15 3.73 -4.97
C THR A 51 10.09 3.01 -4.14
N VAL A 52 9.59 3.67 -3.11
CA VAL A 52 8.48 3.14 -2.31
C VAL A 52 7.18 3.20 -3.13
N GLN A 53 6.47 2.08 -3.15
CA GLN A 53 5.16 1.91 -3.77
C GLN A 53 4.17 1.43 -2.72
N VAL A 54 2.91 1.81 -2.90
CA VAL A 54 1.78 1.43 -2.05
C VAL A 54 1.01 0.32 -2.75
N HIS A 55 0.89 -0.82 -2.09
CA HIS A 55 0.00 -1.91 -2.50
C HIS A 55 -1.25 -1.86 -1.64
N VAL A 56 -2.41 -1.66 -2.27
CA VAL A 56 -3.69 -1.76 -1.58
C VAL A 56 -4.04 -3.23 -1.42
N LEU A 57 -4.25 -3.68 -0.19
CA LEU A 57 -4.57 -5.09 0.07
C LEU A 57 -6.00 -5.39 -0.38
N GLY A 58 -6.17 -6.49 -1.09
CA GLY A 58 -7.46 -6.92 -1.66
C GLY A 58 -7.77 -6.35 -3.05
N PHE A 59 -6.97 -5.41 -3.56
CA PHE A 59 -7.13 -4.92 -4.94
C PHE A 59 -6.60 -5.93 -5.95
N TYR A 60 -7.38 -6.13 -7.02
CA TYR A 60 -6.93 -6.75 -8.26
C TYR A 60 -6.59 -5.68 -9.29
N ALA A 61 -5.44 -5.80 -9.95
CA ALA A 61 -5.14 -5.04 -11.15
C ALA A 61 -4.25 -5.87 -12.06
N GLU A 62 -4.49 -5.78 -13.38
CA GLU A 62 -3.60 -6.42 -14.33
C GLU A 62 -2.22 -5.74 -14.35
N ARG A 63 -1.20 -6.51 -14.70
CA ARG A 63 0.16 -5.95 -14.85
C ARG A 63 0.11 -4.85 -15.94
N PRO A 64 0.80 -3.72 -15.73
CA PRO A 64 1.78 -3.43 -14.67
C PRO A 64 1.22 -2.72 -13.42
N TYR A 65 -0.11 -2.60 -13.25
CA TYR A 65 -0.73 -1.61 -12.36
C TYR A 65 -1.01 -2.06 -10.92
N GLY A 66 -0.40 -3.16 -10.46
CA GLY A 66 -0.61 -3.71 -9.11
C GLY A 66 0.00 -2.91 -7.95
N ALA A 67 0.51 -1.69 -8.19
CA ALA A 67 1.13 -0.85 -7.19
C ALA A 67 0.96 0.64 -7.55
N PHE A 68 0.82 1.48 -6.53
CA PHE A 68 0.59 2.92 -6.69
C PHE A 68 1.77 3.74 -6.17
N ALA A 69 1.93 4.95 -6.70
CA ALA A 69 2.93 5.89 -6.19
C ALA A 69 2.59 6.35 -4.77
N GLN A 70 3.61 6.48 -3.91
CA GLN A 70 3.44 6.82 -2.50
C GLN A 70 2.68 8.14 -2.28
N HIS A 71 2.94 9.17 -3.09
CA HIS A 71 2.33 10.49 -2.93
C HIS A 71 0.80 10.50 -3.09
N ARG A 72 0.21 9.43 -3.64
CA ARG A 72 -1.24 9.31 -3.79
C ARG A 72 -1.94 8.91 -2.50
N PHE A 73 -1.18 8.53 -1.48
CA PHE A 73 -1.68 8.01 -0.22
C PHE A 73 -1.06 8.70 0.99
N GLU A 74 -1.91 9.08 1.94
CA GLU A 74 -1.52 9.59 3.25
C GLU A 74 -1.66 8.49 4.30
N PRO A 75 -0.60 8.11 5.04
CA PRO A 75 -0.72 7.14 6.13
C PRO A 75 -1.62 7.68 7.25
N VAL A 76 -2.60 6.89 7.70
CA VAL A 76 -3.55 7.33 8.74
C VAL A 76 -3.54 6.47 10.01
N ALA A 77 -3.12 5.20 9.91
CA ALA A 77 -3.02 4.34 11.08
C ALA A 77 -2.03 3.19 10.86
N GLN A 78 -1.49 2.67 11.97
CA GLN A 78 -0.78 1.41 12.04
C GLN A 78 -1.32 0.62 13.23
N ILE A 79 -1.74 -0.62 12.98
CA ILE A 79 -2.37 -1.49 13.97
C ILE A 79 -1.50 -2.74 14.16
N TRP A 80 -1.21 -3.09 15.41
CA TRP A 80 -0.58 -4.36 15.76
C TRP A 80 -1.62 -5.48 15.73
N LEU A 81 -1.32 -6.53 14.96
CA LEU A 81 -2.13 -7.74 14.85
C LEU A 81 -1.60 -8.70 15.92
N ASN A 82 -2.27 -8.70 17.07
CA ASN A 82 -1.93 -9.57 18.20
C ASN A 82 -2.83 -10.80 18.20
#